data_AF-A0A285NKD4-F1
#
_entry.id   AF-A0A285NKD4-F1
#
_cell.length_a   1.000
_cell.length_b   1.000
_cell.length_c   1.000
_cell.angle_alpha   90.00
_cell.angle_beta   90.00
_cell.angle_gamma   90.00
#
_symmetry.space_group_name_H-M   'P 1'
#
loop_
_entity.id
_entity.type
_entity.pdbx_description
1 polymer ?
#
loop_
_entity_poly.entity_id
_entity_poly.type
_entity_poly.pdbx_seq_one_letter_code
_entity_poly.pdbx_strand_id
1 'polypeptide(L)'
;MATQAQQALIKHDKHAVGNLNSIHVKTVAHGAIFLEDVDNFTLVELGFNAEGERTAKQLSDKAKKGYLAAAPERRYLDEELSAFYNAEGERGRIVIFEEGYTRFDTSAFKKNDGVDIIGHGMVAHFDIAEKVFIVSKADAPHADYAGSRNKFLVVANEEDLAYTHGQPIVRLEVEDLSPVAAAPVAGE
;
A
#
# COMPACT_ATOMS: atom_id res chain seq x y z
N MET A 1 -26.48 2.77 -23.78
CA MET A 1 -26.75 1.96 -22.57
C MET A 1 -25.53 1.11 -22.31
N ALA A 2 -24.80 1.37 -21.22
CA ALA A 2 -23.73 0.48 -20.78
C ALA A 2 -24.37 -0.68 -20.01
N THR A 3 -24.03 -1.93 -20.35
CA THR A 3 -24.50 -3.10 -19.59
C THR A 3 -23.57 -3.38 -18.42
N GLN A 4 -24.04 -4.05 -17.37
CA GLN A 4 -23.17 -4.49 -16.26
C GLN A 4 -22.02 -5.37 -16.76
N ALA A 5 -22.26 -6.23 -17.75
CA ALA A 5 -21.21 -7.03 -18.39
C ALA A 5 -20.19 -6.15 -19.11
N GLN A 6 -20.63 -5.14 -19.85
CA GLN A 6 -19.73 -4.19 -20.51
C GLN A 6 -18.96 -3.33 -19.50
N GLN A 7 -19.58 -2.96 -18.37
CA GLN A 7 -18.88 -2.29 -17.28
C GLN A 7 -17.86 -3.20 -16.59
N ALA A 8 -18.14 -4.49 -16.39
CA ALA A 8 -17.18 -5.45 -15.83
C ALA A 8 -16.01 -5.74 -16.79
N LEU A 9 -16.27 -5.76 -18.11
CA LEU A 9 -15.25 -5.88 -19.14
C LEU A 9 -14.38 -4.62 -19.27
N ILE A 10 -14.97 -3.43 -19.11
CA ILE A 10 -14.25 -2.14 -19.16
C ILE A 10 -13.52 -1.85 -17.85
N LYS A 11 -14.17 -2.12 -16.72
CA LYS A 11 -13.60 -2.09 -15.38
C LYS A 11 -13.09 -3.48 -15.01
N HIS A 12 -12.32 -4.11 -15.90
CA HIS A 12 -11.53 -5.28 -15.53
C HIS A 12 -10.88 -4.92 -14.19
N ASP A 13 -11.24 -5.57 -13.08
CA ASP A 13 -10.85 -5.11 -11.75
C ASP A 13 -9.33 -5.09 -11.72
N LYS A 14 -8.77 -3.87 -11.78
CA LYS A 14 -7.34 -3.67 -11.92
C LYS A 14 -6.78 -3.61 -10.51
N HIS A 15 -6.11 -4.68 -10.12
CA HIS A 15 -5.33 -4.71 -8.90
C HIS A 15 -4.22 -3.66 -8.94
N ALA A 16 -3.76 -3.27 -7.76
CA ALA A 16 -2.68 -2.31 -7.64
C ALA A 16 -1.34 -2.92 -8.08
N VAL A 17 -0.57 -2.12 -8.82
CA VAL A 17 0.77 -2.44 -9.30
C VAL A 17 1.79 -1.53 -8.64
N GLY A 18 3.04 -1.95 -8.63
CA GLY A 18 4.10 -1.15 -8.04
C GLY A 18 5.48 -1.76 -8.23
N ASN A 19 6.47 -1.14 -7.59
CA ASN A 19 7.84 -1.61 -7.65
C ASN A 19 8.58 -1.28 -6.35
N LEU A 20 9.56 -2.10 -5.96
CA LEU A 20 10.45 -1.81 -4.84
C LEU A 20 11.70 -1.08 -5.36
N ASN A 21 11.89 0.16 -4.94
CA ASN A 21 12.98 1.04 -5.40
C ASN A 21 14.02 1.28 -4.30
N SER A 22 14.33 0.24 -3.53
CA SER A 22 15.36 0.26 -2.48
C SER A 22 16.50 -0.67 -2.83
N ILE A 23 17.72 -0.23 -2.51
CA ILE A 23 18.95 -1.01 -2.76
C ILE A 23 18.94 -2.31 -1.92
N HIS A 24 18.49 -2.23 -0.66
CA HIS A 24 18.27 -3.39 0.18
C HIS A 24 16.79 -3.45 0.58
N VAL A 25 16.24 -4.65 0.67
CA VAL A 25 14.87 -4.85 1.10
C VAL A 25 14.88 -5.91 2.20
N LYS A 26 14.39 -5.55 3.39
CA LYS A 26 14.18 -6.50 4.47
C LYS A 26 12.81 -7.13 4.30
N THR A 27 12.77 -8.46 4.32
CA THR A 27 11.53 -9.22 4.19
C THR A 27 11.34 -10.12 5.40
N VAL A 28 10.09 -10.46 5.68
CA VAL A 28 9.78 -11.49 6.66
C VAL A 28 10.28 -12.83 6.11
N ALA A 29 11.13 -13.52 6.89
CA ALA A 29 11.64 -14.83 6.51
C ALA A 29 10.48 -15.80 6.25
N HIS A 30 10.52 -16.51 5.13
CA HIS A 30 9.46 -17.43 4.67
C HIS A 30 8.09 -16.77 4.40
N GLY A 31 8.01 -15.44 4.31
CA GLY A 31 6.78 -14.72 3.99
C GLY A 31 5.68 -14.87 5.04
N ALA A 32 4.44 -14.66 4.61
CA ALA A 32 3.24 -14.88 5.42
C ALA A 32 2.09 -15.41 4.55
N ILE A 33 1.19 -16.19 5.15
CA ILE A 33 -0.02 -16.70 4.51
C ILE A 33 -1.11 -15.64 4.58
N PHE A 34 -1.70 -15.27 3.44
CA PHE A 34 -2.81 -14.32 3.40
C PHE A 34 -4.10 -14.97 3.91
N LEU A 35 -4.82 -14.24 4.76
CA LEU A 35 -6.13 -14.66 5.31
C LEU A 35 -7.32 -14.11 4.52
N GLU A 36 -7.05 -13.28 3.52
CA GLU A 36 -8.03 -12.67 2.62
C GLU A 36 -7.31 -12.22 1.35
N ASP A 37 -8.08 -11.87 0.31
CA ASP A 37 -7.52 -11.31 -0.92
C ASP A 37 -6.96 -9.90 -0.67
N VAL A 38 -5.69 -9.70 -1.03
CA VAL A 38 -4.97 -8.45 -0.80
C VAL A 38 -4.22 -8.02 -2.06
N ASP A 39 -4.44 -6.78 -2.46
CA ASP A 39 -3.72 -6.16 -3.58
C ASP A 39 -2.22 -5.98 -3.27
N ASN A 40 -1.40 -6.15 -4.31
CA ASN A 40 0.03 -5.85 -4.21
C ASN A 40 0.26 -4.36 -3.93
N PHE A 41 1.37 -4.07 -3.27
CA PHE A 41 1.76 -2.72 -2.86
C PHE A 41 0.74 -1.99 -1.99
N THR A 42 -0.03 -2.74 -1.19
CA THR A 42 -0.89 -2.23 -0.11
C THR A 42 -0.38 -2.66 1.27
N LEU A 43 -0.98 -2.13 2.35
CA LEU A 43 -0.55 -2.41 3.72
C LEU A 43 -1.32 -3.58 4.36
N VAL A 44 -0.55 -4.45 5.01
CA VAL A 44 -1.03 -5.59 5.79
C VAL A 44 -0.56 -5.52 7.24
N GLU A 45 -1.29 -6.18 8.13
CA GLU A 45 -0.85 -6.51 9.47
C GLU A 45 -0.48 -7.99 9.57
N LEU A 46 0.50 -8.30 10.43
CA LEU A 46 0.99 -9.66 10.63
C LEU A 46 0.42 -10.30 11.88
N GLY A 47 0.18 -11.60 11.80
CA GLY A 47 -0.25 -12.44 12.91
C GLY A 47 0.41 -13.82 12.89
N PHE A 48 -0.20 -14.75 13.61
CA PHE A 48 0.13 -16.17 13.60
C PHE A 48 -1.16 -17.00 13.55
N ASN A 49 -1.14 -18.13 12.84
CA ASN A 49 -2.19 -19.15 12.92
C ASN A 49 -1.95 -20.10 14.11
N ALA A 50 -2.83 -21.08 14.29
CA ALA A 50 -2.74 -22.05 15.39
C ALA A 50 -1.49 -22.96 15.26
N GLU A 51 -1.00 -23.15 14.04
CA GLU A 51 0.16 -23.95 13.68
C GLU A 51 1.49 -23.19 13.86
N GLY A 52 1.44 -21.91 14.24
CA GLY A 52 2.61 -21.06 14.48
C GLY A 52 3.22 -20.45 13.21
N GLU A 53 2.53 -20.55 12.07
CA GLU A 53 2.93 -19.91 10.83
C GLU A 53 2.52 -18.43 10.80
N ARG A 54 3.34 -17.61 10.12
CA ARG A 54 3.01 -16.19 9.91
C ARG A 54 1.80 -16.04 9.01
N THR A 55 0.86 -15.20 9.45
CA THR A 55 -0.31 -14.80 8.66
C THR A 55 -0.27 -13.31 8.35
N ALA A 56 -0.91 -12.91 7.26
CA ALA A 56 -1.10 -11.54 6.83
C ALA A 56 -2.58 -11.30 6.52
N LYS A 57 -3.07 -10.12 6.88
CA LYS A 57 -4.41 -9.63 6.51
C LYS A 57 -4.35 -8.13 6.29
N GLN A 58 -5.36 -7.56 5.66
CA GLN A 58 -5.42 -6.12 5.43
C GLN A 58 -5.25 -5.38 6.76
N LEU A 59 -4.47 -4.29 6.72
CA LEU A 59 -4.33 -3.42 7.87
C LEU A 59 -5.71 -2.94 8.32
N SER A 60 -6.07 -3.23 9.57
CA SER A 60 -7.41 -2.93 10.12
C SER A 60 -7.50 -1.63 10.91
N ASP A 61 -6.35 -1.03 11.23
CA ASP A 61 -6.26 0.19 12.03
C ASP A 61 -4.99 0.96 11.65
N LYS A 62 -5.13 2.25 11.36
CA LYS A 62 -4.04 3.17 11.01
C LYS A 62 -2.98 3.31 12.11
N ALA A 63 -3.33 3.09 13.37
CA ALA A 63 -2.39 3.15 14.50
C ALA A 63 -1.51 1.90 14.62
N LYS A 64 -1.83 0.82 13.90
CA LYS A 64 -1.03 -0.41 13.91
C LYS A 64 0.13 -0.33 12.94
N LYS A 65 1.16 -1.13 13.23
CA LYS A 65 2.33 -1.25 12.36
C LYS A 65 1.91 -1.97 11.09
N GLY A 66 2.04 -1.28 9.96
CA GLY A 66 1.83 -1.85 8.64
C GLY A 66 3.11 -2.50 8.11
N TYR A 67 2.90 -3.45 7.21
CA TYR A 67 3.93 -4.09 6.40
C TYR A 67 3.46 -4.03 4.95
N LEU A 68 4.39 -4.03 4.00
CA LEU A 68 4.03 -3.96 2.58
C LEU A 68 3.87 -5.36 2.01
N ALA A 69 2.69 -5.66 1.47
CA ALA A 69 2.47 -6.83 0.65
C ALA A 69 3.10 -6.60 -0.72
N ALA A 70 4.15 -7.36 -1.04
CA ALA A 70 4.84 -7.23 -2.32
C ALA A 70 5.22 -8.61 -2.82
N ALA A 71 4.26 -9.50 -3.05
CA ALA A 71 4.56 -10.86 -3.49
C ALA A 71 5.27 -10.89 -4.86
N PRO A 72 6.11 -11.90 -5.10
CA PRO A 72 6.75 -12.06 -6.40
C PRO A 72 5.71 -12.43 -7.45
N GLU A 73 5.53 -11.56 -8.42
CA GLU A 73 4.70 -11.83 -9.60
C GLU A 73 5.50 -12.71 -10.57
N ARG A 74 5.02 -13.94 -10.83
CA ARG A 74 5.46 -14.73 -11.97
C ARG A 74 4.49 -14.46 -13.11
N ARG A 75 4.94 -13.68 -14.08
CA ARG A 75 4.16 -13.34 -15.27
C ARG A 75 4.33 -14.43 -16.33
N TYR A 76 3.22 -15.00 -16.82
CA TYR A 76 3.23 -15.70 -18.10
C TYR A 76 3.10 -14.68 -19.23
N LEU A 77 3.65 -15.00 -20.41
CA LEU A 77 3.62 -14.10 -21.56
C LEU A 77 2.16 -13.68 -21.85
N ASP A 78 1.92 -12.38 -22.04
CA ASP A 78 0.62 -11.74 -22.33
C ASP A 78 -0.35 -11.49 -21.15
N GLU A 79 0.04 -11.72 -19.90
CA GLU A 79 -0.78 -11.30 -18.74
C GLU A 79 -0.49 -9.84 -18.32
N GLU A 80 -1.52 -9.09 -17.89
CA GLU A 80 -1.38 -7.72 -17.38
C GLU A 80 -0.96 -7.72 -15.91
N LEU A 81 -0.02 -6.84 -15.50
CA LEU A 81 0.40 -6.73 -14.09
C LEU A 81 -0.76 -6.38 -13.16
N SER A 82 -1.74 -5.60 -13.64
CA SER A 82 -2.94 -5.26 -12.88
C SER A 82 -3.93 -6.42 -12.71
N ALA A 83 -3.65 -7.62 -13.24
CA ALA A 83 -4.44 -8.82 -13.00
C ALA A 83 -3.96 -9.62 -11.78
N PHE A 84 -2.85 -9.22 -11.15
CA PHE A 84 -2.25 -9.97 -10.05
C PHE A 84 -2.58 -9.38 -8.69
N TYR A 85 -2.92 -10.26 -7.75
CA TYR A 85 -3.13 -9.98 -6.34
C TYR A 85 -2.66 -11.16 -5.50
N ASN A 86 -2.69 -11.01 -4.19
CA ASN A 86 -2.42 -12.08 -3.25
C ASN A 86 -3.73 -12.72 -2.83
N ALA A 87 -3.98 -13.96 -3.24
CA ALA A 87 -5.22 -14.64 -2.88
C ALA A 87 -5.16 -15.22 -1.46
N GLU A 88 -6.34 -15.39 -0.85
CA GLU A 88 -6.47 -16.10 0.43
C GLU A 88 -5.80 -17.50 0.37
N GLY A 89 -5.06 -17.83 1.43
CA GLY A 89 -4.33 -19.09 1.55
C GLY A 89 -2.97 -19.13 0.86
N GLU A 90 -2.65 -18.13 0.02
CA GLU A 90 -1.34 -18.04 -0.62
C GLU A 90 -0.28 -17.44 0.30
N ARG A 91 0.97 -17.80 0.05
CA ARG A 91 2.12 -17.27 0.79
C ARG A 91 2.82 -16.21 -0.03
N GLY A 92 2.81 -14.97 0.45
CA GLY A 92 3.50 -13.88 -0.25
C GLY A 92 4.69 -13.30 0.49
N ARG A 93 5.44 -12.48 -0.25
CA ARG A 93 6.58 -11.73 0.26
C ARG A 93 6.08 -10.48 0.98
N ILE A 94 6.38 -10.42 2.27
CA ILE A 94 6.08 -9.28 3.12
C ILE A 94 7.35 -8.46 3.33
N VAL A 95 7.31 -7.20 2.96
CA VAL A 95 8.41 -6.25 3.14
C VAL A 95 8.25 -5.51 4.46
N ILE A 96 9.35 -5.42 5.20
CA ILE A 96 9.44 -4.70 6.46
C ILE A 96 9.87 -3.27 6.14
N PHE A 97 9.10 -2.30 6.62
CA PHE A 97 9.47 -0.90 6.50
C PHE A 97 10.65 -0.54 7.39
N GLU A 98 11.62 0.11 6.76
CA GLU A 98 12.78 0.76 7.37
C GLU A 98 12.76 2.24 6.98
N GLU A 99 12.72 3.10 7.99
CA GLU A 99 12.64 4.55 7.89
C GLU A 99 13.83 5.13 7.11
N GLY A 100 13.57 6.10 6.23
CA GLY A 100 14.57 6.76 5.39
C GLY A 100 15.24 5.86 4.36
N TYR A 101 14.83 4.59 4.25
CA TYR A 101 15.49 3.60 3.42
C TYR A 101 14.54 2.86 2.47
N THR A 102 13.36 2.48 2.97
CA THR A 102 12.38 1.77 2.16
C THR A 102 11.64 2.74 1.27
N ARG A 103 11.76 2.51 -0.05
CA ARG A 103 11.08 3.24 -1.11
C ARG A 103 10.35 2.26 -2.00
N PHE A 104 9.12 2.59 -2.36
CA PHE A 104 8.32 1.78 -3.27
C PHE A 104 7.41 2.67 -4.11
N ASP A 105 7.13 2.21 -5.32
CA ASP A 105 6.11 2.76 -6.18
C ASP A 105 4.81 1.98 -5.96
N THR A 106 3.67 2.66 -6.00
CA THR A 106 2.35 2.05 -5.90
C THR A 106 1.34 2.80 -6.74
N SER A 107 0.42 2.08 -7.40
CA SER A 107 -0.77 2.64 -8.04
C SER A 107 -1.99 2.71 -7.11
N ALA A 108 -1.91 2.11 -5.91
CA ALA A 108 -2.95 2.18 -4.89
C ALA A 108 -2.95 3.53 -4.17
N PHE A 109 -3.14 4.65 -4.88
CA PHE A 109 -3.18 5.98 -4.26
C PHE A 109 -4.34 6.82 -4.77
N LYS A 110 -4.73 7.80 -3.97
CA LYS A 110 -5.60 8.90 -4.39
C LYS A 110 -5.10 10.23 -3.88
N LYS A 111 -5.50 11.30 -4.57
CA LYS A 111 -5.26 12.68 -4.15
C LYS A 111 -6.25 13.02 -3.05
N ASN A 112 -5.77 13.64 -1.98
CA ASN A 112 -6.63 14.24 -0.97
C ASN A 112 -7.31 15.51 -1.52
N ASP A 113 -8.33 16.00 -0.82
CA ASP A 113 -9.01 17.24 -1.18
C ASP A 113 -8.01 18.41 -1.25
N GLY A 114 -8.08 19.17 -2.34
CA GLY A 114 -7.17 20.31 -2.58
C GLY A 114 -5.78 19.94 -3.14
N VAL A 115 -5.56 18.68 -3.53
CA VAL A 115 -4.37 18.23 -4.28
C VAL A 115 -4.71 18.04 -5.76
N ASP A 116 -4.26 18.98 -6.61
CA ASP A 116 -4.46 18.89 -8.06
C ASP A 116 -3.32 18.12 -8.76
N ILE A 117 -2.09 18.36 -8.32
CA ILE A 117 -0.86 17.79 -8.89
C ILE A 117 -0.07 17.14 -7.75
N ILE A 118 0.39 15.91 -7.96
CA ILE A 118 1.28 15.23 -7.02
C ILE A 118 2.71 15.72 -7.28
N GLY A 119 3.41 16.10 -6.23
CA GLY A 119 4.78 16.57 -6.32
C GLY A 119 5.63 16.13 -5.15
N HIS A 120 6.94 16.30 -5.31
CA HIS A 120 7.94 16.05 -4.28
C HIS A 120 7.63 16.82 -2.99
N GLY A 121 7.86 16.20 -1.84
CA GLY A 121 7.66 16.84 -0.53
C GLY A 121 6.22 16.82 -0.02
N MET A 122 5.29 16.25 -0.79
CA MET A 122 3.96 15.88 -0.28
C MET A 122 4.05 14.68 0.66
N VAL A 123 3.02 14.48 1.47
CA VAL A 123 2.97 13.39 2.45
C VAL A 123 1.82 12.45 2.15
N ALA A 124 1.95 11.19 2.56
CA ALA A 124 0.90 10.20 2.42
C ALA A 124 0.69 9.36 3.68
N HIS A 125 -0.55 8.96 3.90
CA HIS A 125 -0.93 7.94 4.88
C HIS A 125 -1.83 6.91 4.20
N PHE A 126 -1.98 5.74 4.81
CA PHE A 126 -2.83 4.68 4.27
C PHE A 126 -4.25 4.79 4.82
N ASP A 127 -5.24 4.85 3.93
CA ASP A 127 -6.65 4.79 4.27
C ASP A 127 -7.09 3.33 4.38
N ILE A 128 -7.68 2.99 5.54
CA ILE A 128 -8.05 1.62 5.87
C ILE A 128 -9.30 1.16 5.12
N ALA A 129 -10.23 2.07 4.85
CA ALA A 129 -11.52 1.74 4.26
C ALA A 129 -11.40 1.50 2.76
N GLU A 130 -10.68 2.38 2.07
CA GLU A 130 -10.45 2.33 0.64
C GLU A 130 -9.19 1.55 0.26
N LYS A 131 -8.34 1.20 1.23
CA LYS A 131 -7.11 0.41 1.04
C LYS A 131 -6.11 1.08 0.09
N VAL A 132 -6.06 2.41 0.11
CA VAL A 132 -5.18 3.23 -0.75
C VAL A 132 -4.38 4.26 0.05
N PHE A 133 -3.28 4.74 -0.50
CA PHE A 133 -2.49 5.83 0.04
C PHE A 133 -3.10 7.20 -0.32
N ILE A 134 -3.35 8.02 0.68
CA ILE A 134 -3.91 9.36 0.55
C ILE A 134 -2.77 10.36 0.46
N VAL A 135 -2.54 10.91 -0.74
CA VAL A 135 -1.50 11.92 -0.96
C VAL A 135 -2.05 13.31 -0.62
N SER A 136 -1.36 14.01 0.27
CA SER A 136 -1.75 15.32 0.81
C SER A 136 -0.60 16.33 0.74
N LYS A 137 -0.94 17.61 0.66
CA LYS A 137 0.05 18.69 0.89
C LYS A 137 0.53 18.64 2.34
N ALA A 138 1.84 18.79 2.56
CA ALA A 138 2.44 18.72 3.89
C ALA A 138 2.01 19.88 4.82
N ASP A 139 1.65 21.02 4.25
CA ASP A 139 1.22 22.23 4.95
C ASP A 139 -0.31 22.35 5.07
N ALA A 140 -1.07 21.38 4.56
CA ALA A 140 -2.52 21.37 4.62
C ALA A 140 -3.06 20.40 5.68
N PRO A 141 -4.23 20.68 6.27
CA PRO A 141 -4.91 19.71 7.11
C PRO A 141 -5.24 18.46 6.29
N HIS A 142 -4.65 17.35 6.69
CA HIS A 142 -4.98 16.02 6.18
C HIS A 142 -5.53 15.18 7.33
N ALA A 143 -6.78 14.73 7.17
CA ALA A 143 -7.44 13.84 8.13
C ALA A 143 -6.58 12.59 8.35
N ASP A 144 -6.61 12.05 9.57
CA ASP A 144 -6.04 10.76 9.94
C ASP A 144 -4.51 10.58 9.88
N TYR A 145 -3.77 11.42 9.14
CA TYR A 145 -2.31 11.35 9.04
C TYR A 145 -1.61 11.45 10.40
N ALA A 146 -2.04 12.39 11.26
CA ALA A 146 -1.43 12.58 12.59
C ALA A 146 -1.60 11.35 13.50
N GLY A 147 -2.72 10.63 13.35
CA GLY A 147 -3.01 9.40 14.07
C GLY A 147 -2.58 8.12 13.35
N SER A 148 -1.94 8.26 12.18
CA SER A 148 -1.44 7.12 11.40
C SER A 148 -0.03 6.78 11.85
N ARG A 149 0.23 5.49 12.06
CA ARG A 149 1.55 4.98 12.40
C ARG A 149 2.45 4.83 11.17
N ASN A 150 1.87 4.60 10.00
CA ASN A 150 2.61 4.44 8.76
C ASN A 150 2.47 5.75 7.96
N LYS A 151 3.53 6.56 7.96
CA LYS A 151 3.61 7.82 7.25
C LYS A 151 4.68 7.77 6.18
N PHE A 152 4.42 8.44 5.06
CA PHE A 152 5.28 8.39 3.90
C PHE A 152 5.50 9.77 3.29
N LEU A 153 6.69 9.98 2.73
CA LEU A 153 7.06 11.13 1.90
C LEU A 153 6.89 10.76 0.43
N VAL A 154 6.30 11.65 -0.34
CA VAL A 154 6.27 11.57 -1.80
C VAL A 154 7.61 12.06 -2.33
N VAL A 155 8.37 11.16 -2.95
CA VAL A 155 9.72 11.43 -3.49
C VAL A 155 9.81 11.33 -5.00
N ALA A 156 8.74 10.89 -5.66
CA ALA A 156 8.52 11.01 -7.10
C ALA A 156 7.08 10.63 -7.43
N ASN A 157 6.65 10.94 -8.64
CA ASN A 157 5.46 10.39 -9.27
C ASN A 157 5.79 10.12 -10.73
N GLU A 158 5.18 9.08 -11.31
CA GLU A 158 5.36 8.76 -12.71
C GLU A 158 4.00 8.57 -13.37
N GLU A 159 3.82 9.33 -14.44
CA GLU A 159 2.67 9.26 -15.34
C GLU A 159 3.09 8.63 -16.68
N ASP A 160 4.31 8.10 -16.80
CA ASP A 160 4.73 7.33 -17.98
C ASP A 160 4.30 5.86 -17.81
N LEU A 161 3.36 5.45 -18.65
CA LEU A 161 2.42 4.35 -18.38
C LEU A 161 2.81 3.03 -19.05
N ALA A 162 3.93 2.99 -19.76
CA ALA A 162 4.25 1.87 -20.65
C ALA A 162 4.48 0.55 -19.88
N TYR A 163 5.11 0.62 -18.70
CA TYR A 163 5.41 -0.55 -17.89
C TYR A 163 4.41 -0.79 -16.75
N THR A 164 3.61 0.23 -16.39
CA THR A 164 2.51 0.15 -15.42
C THR A 164 1.15 -0.07 -16.08
N HIS A 165 1.13 -0.38 -17.38
CA HIS A 165 -0.07 -0.69 -18.15
C HIS A 165 -1.19 0.37 -18.02
N GLY A 166 -0.83 1.65 -18.06
CA GLY A 166 -1.83 2.73 -17.98
C GLY A 166 -2.13 3.21 -16.56
N GLN A 167 -1.60 2.59 -15.51
CA GLN A 167 -1.84 3.03 -14.13
C GLN A 167 -0.79 4.06 -13.70
N PRO A 168 -1.19 5.26 -13.25
CA PRO A 168 -0.26 6.19 -12.65
C PRO A 168 0.31 5.59 -11.36
N ILE A 169 1.53 5.94 -11.01
CA ILE A 169 2.19 5.49 -9.78
C ILE A 169 2.76 6.67 -9.00
N VAL A 170 2.78 6.53 -7.68
CA VAL A 170 3.48 7.44 -6.78
C VAL A 170 4.61 6.69 -6.07
N ARG A 171 5.77 7.34 -5.95
CA ARG A 171 6.90 6.83 -5.18
C ARG A 171 6.85 7.35 -3.76
N LEU A 172 6.77 6.43 -2.82
CA LEU A 172 6.70 6.69 -1.39
C LEU A 172 7.98 6.25 -0.70
N GLU A 173 8.50 7.11 0.18
CA GLU A 173 9.56 6.81 1.14
C GLU A 173 8.98 6.74 2.55
N VAL A 174 9.41 5.78 3.36
CA VAL A 174 8.98 5.65 4.76
C VAL A 174 9.61 6.75 5.61
N GLU A 175 8.79 7.58 6.28
CA GLU A 175 9.28 8.71 7.10
C GLU A 175 9.31 8.48 8.60
N ASP A 176 8.22 7.98 9.19
CA ASP A 176 8.08 7.89 10.65
C ASP A 176 7.20 6.69 10.98
N LEU A 177 7.77 5.74 11.74
CA LEU A 177 7.09 4.55 12.25
C LEU A 177 6.90 4.58 13.77
N SER A 178 7.16 5.74 14.38
CA SER A 178 7.04 5.95 15.82
C SER A 178 5.62 5.62 16.30
N PRO A 179 5.48 5.11 17.54
CA PRO A 179 4.16 4.86 18.10
C PRO A 179 3.35 6.16 18.15
N VAL A 180 2.09 6.10 17.71
CA VAL A 180 1.14 7.19 17.87
C VAL A 180 0.98 7.42 19.37
N ALA A 181 1.23 8.64 19.84
CA ALA A 181 1.11 8.96 21.26
C ALA A 181 -0.30 8.58 21.76
N ALA A 182 -0.37 7.80 22.84
CA ALA A 182 -1.65 7.51 23.48
C ALA A 182 -2.28 8.85 23.91
N ALA A 183 -3.54 9.06 23.57
CA ALA A 183 -4.29 10.21 24.07
C ALA A 183 -4.17 10.23 25.61
N PRO A 184 -3.92 11.38 26.25
CA PRO A 184 -3.87 11.45 27.70
C PRO A 184 -5.20 10.94 28.23
N VAL A 185 -5.16 9.88 29.05
CA VAL A 185 -6.32 9.43 29.80
C VAL A 185 -6.71 10.60 30.69
N ALA A 186 -7.86 11.22 30.41
CA ALA A 186 -8.40 12.26 31.26
C ALA A 186 -8.54 11.67 32.66
N GLY A 187 -7.73 12.16 33.60
CA GLY A 187 -7.67 11.65 34.96
C GLY A 187 -9.03 11.74 35.66
N GLU A 188 -9.35 10.66 36.37
CA GLU A 188 -10.40 10.61 37.40
C GLU A 188 -10.07 11.53 38.59
#